data_AF-A0A0A8ENV7-F1
#
_entry.id   AF-A0A0A8ENV7-F1
#
_cell.length_a   1.000
_cell.length_b   1.000
_cell.length_c   1.000
_cell.angle_alpha   90.00
_cell.angle_beta   90.00
_cell.angle_gamma   90.00
#
_symmetry.space_group_name_H-M   'P 1'
#
loop_
_entity.id
_entity.type
_entity.pdbx_description
1 polymer ?
#
loop_
_entity_poly.entity_id
_entity_poly.type
_entity_poly.pdbx_seq_one_letter_code
_entity_poly.pdbx_strand_id
1 'polypeptide(L)'
;MSFFDGLPASPPPPEPPDETLELRAYAPAEDEEFAPSHWFVPARLPQVAEAGAGPDVRIVLTGWEVWPRSVTMRLSVFLRRIRPGGRTSPYGGPRDGALRCGLLLADGRKVTTLDGAPLPTAGPPHPTLRLGGGSGGAFHYELELHLSQLPPAGATQLVVEWPDEQVPETVTVFDAGPLRAAAGEALEIWPDAAPPAPPASPAPPTTGEESRGFLTVGPGPAEILAPPSECAPRPCSPPAPDPARGDWELLAPFHWRDTALVLARLSNGADPRALVPGHPQETPLHLAAAHGSPGAVAALLDRGAAVDAPDAQGCTPLWHAVCHGAEENAALLLRAGADAWSPQVAGRSPGRLALTCALAPLFAGLPGAVPLTPEERAAQRAADEQAAVFRGVHTDGASVAFVAGIDEAEAVRRLGRDPRDCPVLAPDADADPGTTAPYGFDAHDAEESHRRVGVTGVPGGCVLLQPSSYLLGTDRLLDALSVGTAAYGLYVNPAGGTFGTLSRDGRTALTEEIGLPPYGDEPEGHWHYRFWSWSRPKDMYGASELGYASAAAGLRVTDPAPVAGPPRRWVEIPDGSRLLG
;
A
#
# COMPACT_ATOMS: atom_id res chain seq x y z
N MET A 1 -27.24 0.55 -43.60
CA MET A 1 -25.96 1.10 -43.12
C MET A 1 -25.74 0.51 -41.75
N SER A 2 -24.74 -0.36 -41.61
CA SER A 2 -24.24 -0.83 -40.33
C SER A 2 -23.76 0.37 -39.51
N PHE A 3 -23.79 0.27 -38.19
CA PHE A 3 -23.30 1.29 -37.26
C PHE A 3 -21.82 1.67 -37.53
N PHE A 4 -21.08 0.80 -38.22
CA PHE A 4 -19.66 0.98 -38.56
C PHE A 4 -19.39 1.26 -40.05
N ASP A 5 -20.43 1.44 -40.87
CA ASP A 5 -20.25 1.81 -42.29
C ASP A 5 -19.70 3.25 -42.38
N GLY A 6 -18.52 3.43 -42.98
CA GLY A 6 -17.89 4.75 -43.21
C GLY A 6 -16.69 5.08 -42.32
N LEU A 7 -16.26 4.18 -41.44
CA LEU A 7 -15.01 4.34 -40.70
C LEU A 7 -13.81 3.97 -41.60
N PRO A 8 -12.74 4.80 -41.67
CA PRO A 8 -11.56 4.48 -42.46
C PRO A 8 -10.82 3.27 -41.86
N ALA A 9 -10.57 2.25 -42.69
CA ALA A 9 -9.72 1.13 -42.30
C ALA A 9 -8.26 1.59 -42.24
N SER A 10 -7.61 1.40 -41.09
CA SER A 10 -6.14 1.49 -41.02
C SER A 10 -5.53 0.28 -41.74
N PRO A 11 -4.36 0.41 -42.38
CA PRO A 11 -3.63 -0.75 -42.87
C PRO A 11 -3.33 -1.70 -41.70
N PRO A 12 -3.41 -3.03 -41.91
CA PRO A 12 -3.12 -3.98 -40.86
C PRO A 12 -1.69 -3.79 -40.34
N PRO A 13 -1.44 -3.91 -39.02
CA PRO A 13 -0.09 -3.89 -38.48
C PRO A 13 0.75 -5.04 -39.09
N PRO A 14 2.09 -4.91 -39.09
CA PRO A 14 2.96 -6.01 -39.49
C PRO A 14 2.65 -7.26 -38.66
N GLU A 15 2.63 -8.44 -39.31
CA GLU A 15 2.36 -9.70 -38.62
C GLU A 15 3.36 -9.89 -37.47
N PRO A 16 2.87 -10.19 -36.25
CA PRO A 16 3.75 -10.53 -35.13
C PRO A 16 4.56 -11.78 -35.48
N PRO A 17 5.73 -11.98 -34.83
CA PRO A 17 6.52 -13.19 -35.04
C PRO A 17 5.68 -14.45 -34.79
N ASP A 18 5.98 -15.49 -35.56
CA ASP A 18 5.23 -16.75 -35.73
C ASP A 18 5.23 -17.68 -34.48
N GLU A 19 5.38 -17.12 -33.28
CA GLU A 19 5.19 -17.83 -32.01
C GLU A 19 3.74 -17.64 -31.55
N THR A 20 2.83 -18.28 -32.27
CA THR A 20 1.43 -18.37 -31.82
C THR A 20 1.37 -19.38 -30.65
N LEU A 21 1.20 -18.88 -29.43
CA LEU A 21 0.83 -19.73 -28.30
C LEU A 21 -0.64 -20.12 -28.44
N GLU A 22 -0.91 -21.38 -28.80
CA GLU A 22 -2.27 -21.89 -28.87
C GLU A 22 -2.82 -22.20 -27.48
N LEU A 23 -3.98 -21.62 -27.15
CA LEU A 23 -4.78 -22.02 -25.99
C LEU A 23 -5.23 -23.47 -26.15
N ARG A 24 -4.93 -24.33 -25.18
CA ARG A 24 -5.36 -25.73 -25.14
C ARG A 24 -6.73 -25.85 -24.50
N ALA A 25 -7.50 -26.87 -24.90
CA ALA A 25 -8.76 -27.24 -24.26
C ALA A 25 -8.62 -27.28 -22.73
N TYR A 26 -9.56 -26.65 -22.03
CA TYR A 26 -9.53 -26.60 -20.58
C TYR A 26 -9.73 -28.00 -19.97
N ALA A 27 -8.70 -28.46 -19.26
CA ALA A 27 -8.73 -29.67 -18.45
C ALA A 27 -8.36 -29.29 -17.01
N PRO A 28 -9.32 -29.23 -16.08
CA PRO A 28 -9.05 -28.80 -14.71
C PRO A 28 -8.04 -29.73 -14.02
N ALA A 29 -7.01 -29.17 -13.40
CA ALA A 29 -6.10 -29.95 -12.56
C ALA A 29 -6.80 -30.37 -11.24
N GLU A 30 -6.31 -31.44 -10.58
CA GLU A 30 -6.91 -31.94 -9.33
C GLU A 30 -6.85 -30.92 -8.17
N ASP A 31 -5.92 -29.96 -8.25
CA ASP A 31 -5.65 -28.89 -7.29
C ASP A 31 -6.13 -27.50 -7.75
N GLU A 32 -6.77 -27.41 -8.93
CA GLU A 32 -7.19 -26.13 -9.48
C GLU A 32 -8.43 -25.59 -8.77
N GLU A 33 -8.24 -24.47 -8.06
CA GLU A 33 -9.26 -23.90 -7.17
C GLU A 33 -10.38 -23.17 -7.93
N PHE A 34 -10.08 -22.54 -9.07
CA PHE A 34 -11.06 -21.81 -9.88
C PHE A 34 -10.94 -22.17 -11.36
N ALA A 35 -12.05 -22.06 -12.09
CA ALA A 35 -11.99 -22.08 -13.54
C ALA A 35 -11.28 -20.79 -14.02
N PRO A 36 -10.25 -20.89 -14.88
CA PRO A 36 -9.43 -19.75 -15.23
C PRO A 36 -10.25 -18.65 -15.91
N SER A 37 -10.00 -17.40 -15.53
CA SER A 37 -10.68 -16.22 -16.10
C SER A 37 -10.42 -16.00 -17.59
N HIS A 38 -9.37 -16.63 -18.14
CA HIS A 38 -9.08 -16.65 -19.57
C HIS A 38 -9.90 -17.70 -20.35
N TRP A 39 -10.63 -18.58 -19.65
CA TRP A 39 -11.46 -19.65 -20.20
C TRP A 39 -12.95 -19.47 -19.89
N PHE A 40 -13.29 -18.89 -18.74
CA PHE A 40 -14.68 -18.67 -18.34
C PHE A 40 -14.91 -17.23 -17.87
N VAL A 41 -16.07 -16.69 -18.23
CA VAL A 41 -16.67 -15.53 -17.57
C VAL A 41 -17.73 -16.04 -16.59
N PRO A 42 -17.63 -15.76 -15.28
CA PRO A 42 -18.58 -16.28 -14.30
C PRO A 42 -19.94 -15.59 -14.44
N ALA A 43 -21.01 -16.30 -14.10
CA ALA A 43 -22.32 -15.70 -13.93
C ALA A 43 -22.33 -14.87 -12.63
N ARG A 44 -22.92 -13.68 -12.66
CA ARG A 44 -22.97 -12.77 -11.50
C ARG A 44 -24.38 -12.72 -10.93
N LEU A 45 -24.53 -13.14 -9.68
CA LEU A 45 -25.81 -13.04 -8.96
C LEU A 45 -25.73 -11.99 -7.86
N PRO A 46 -26.49 -10.88 -7.95
CA PRO A 46 -26.55 -9.91 -6.89
C PRO A 46 -27.33 -10.48 -5.70
N GLN A 47 -26.81 -10.29 -4.49
CA GLN A 47 -27.52 -10.63 -3.27
C GLN A 47 -27.06 -9.69 -2.17
N VAL A 48 -27.97 -8.85 -1.67
CA VAL A 48 -27.67 -7.90 -0.60
C VAL A 48 -28.26 -8.41 0.70
N ALA A 49 -27.42 -8.73 1.68
CA ALA A 49 -27.84 -9.14 3.01
C ALA A 49 -26.84 -8.68 4.08
N GLU A 50 -27.33 -8.24 5.23
CA GLU A 50 -26.46 -8.00 6.38
C GLU A 50 -25.94 -9.36 6.89
N ALA A 51 -24.63 -9.56 6.80
CA ALA A 51 -23.97 -10.81 7.18
C ALA A 51 -23.41 -10.75 8.60
N GLY A 52 -23.15 -9.55 9.13
CA GLY A 52 -22.67 -9.34 10.49
C GLY A 52 -22.73 -7.87 10.89
N ALA A 53 -22.95 -7.61 12.19
CA ALA A 53 -23.02 -6.25 12.73
C ALA A 53 -22.35 -6.15 14.11
N GLY A 54 -21.49 -5.14 14.27
CA GLY A 54 -20.89 -4.73 15.53
C GLY A 54 -21.26 -3.29 15.88
N PRO A 55 -20.73 -2.72 16.97
CA PRO A 55 -20.95 -1.32 17.34
C PRO A 55 -20.41 -0.33 16.30
N ASP A 56 -19.27 -0.66 15.69
CA ASP A 56 -18.55 0.19 14.73
C ASP A 56 -18.30 -0.51 13.38
N VAL A 57 -18.88 -1.70 13.14
CA VAL A 57 -18.66 -2.49 11.93
C VAL A 57 -19.98 -2.97 11.33
N ARG A 58 -20.07 -3.00 10.00
CA ARG A 58 -21.12 -3.68 9.23
C ARG A 58 -20.49 -4.56 8.15
N ILE A 59 -20.94 -5.79 8.05
CA ILE A 59 -20.51 -6.75 7.04
C ILE A 59 -21.74 -7.08 6.19
N VAL A 60 -21.62 -6.89 4.89
CA VAL A 60 -22.73 -7.01 3.95
C VAL A 60 -22.34 -7.99 2.86
N LEU A 61 -23.11 -9.06 2.68
CA LEU A 61 -23.07 -9.85 1.45
C LEU A 61 -23.57 -8.98 0.31
N THR A 62 -22.80 -8.85 -0.77
CA THR A 62 -23.15 -7.99 -1.93
C THR A 62 -23.43 -8.77 -3.21
N GLY A 63 -22.91 -10.00 -3.32
CA GLY A 63 -23.25 -10.89 -4.43
C GLY A 63 -22.33 -12.09 -4.56
N TRP A 64 -22.49 -12.77 -5.69
CA TRP A 64 -21.82 -14.02 -6.01
C TRP A 64 -21.27 -14.01 -7.43
N GLU A 65 -20.10 -14.58 -7.60
CA GLU A 65 -19.55 -15.00 -8.89
C GLU A 65 -19.63 -16.52 -8.96
N VAL A 66 -20.46 -17.01 -9.87
CA VAL A 66 -20.78 -18.43 -10.02
C VAL A 66 -20.00 -18.97 -11.21
N TRP A 67 -19.10 -19.90 -10.90
CA TRP A 67 -18.30 -20.63 -11.88
C TRP A 67 -18.99 -21.97 -12.18
N PRO A 68 -18.60 -22.70 -13.24
CA PRO A 68 -19.23 -23.97 -13.58
C PRO A 68 -19.22 -25.02 -12.44
N ARG A 69 -18.23 -24.96 -11.53
CA ARG A 69 -18.03 -25.94 -10.47
C ARG A 69 -17.82 -25.37 -9.07
N SER A 70 -17.57 -24.07 -8.95
CA SER A 70 -17.26 -23.38 -7.69
C SER A 70 -18.02 -22.06 -7.60
N VAL A 71 -18.00 -21.43 -6.43
CA VAL A 71 -18.67 -20.14 -6.23
C VAL A 71 -17.81 -19.24 -5.37
N THR A 72 -17.75 -17.96 -5.74
CA THR A 72 -17.08 -16.92 -4.96
C THR A 72 -18.12 -15.95 -4.44
N MET A 73 -18.11 -15.71 -3.13
CA MET A 73 -19.01 -14.81 -2.43
C MET A 73 -18.30 -13.50 -2.14
N ARG A 74 -18.97 -12.36 -2.39
CA ARG A 74 -18.43 -11.03 -2.10
C ARG A 74 -19.04 -10.47 -0.83
N LEU A 75 -18.20 -10.13 0.14
CA LEU A 75 -18.57 -9.40 1.35
C LEU A 75 -17.98 -8.00 1.31
N SER A 76 -18.78 -6.98 1.56
CA SER A 76 -18.31 -5.62 1.80
C SER A 76 -18.31 -5.33 3.29
N VAL A 77 -17.18 -4.89 3.81
CA VAL A 77 -17.00 -4.51 5.21
C VAL A 77 -16.91 -3.00 5.33
N PHE A 78 -17.76 -2.42 6.17
CA PHE A 78 -17.79 -0.99 6.48
C PHE A 78 -17.40 -0.77 7.93
N LEU A 79 -16.40 0.09 8.15
CA LEU A 79 -15.93 0.48 9.46
C LEU A 79 -16.37 1.93 9.75
N ARG A 80 -16.84 2.19 10.97
CA ARG A 80 -17.22 3.52 11.46
C ARG A 80 -16.03 4.25 12.09
N ARG A 81 -15.04 3.51 12.58
CA ARG A 81 -13.83 4.01 13.25
C ARG A 81 -12.66 3.11 12.88
N ILE A 82 -11.48 3.71 12.76
CA ILE A 82 -10.21 3.01 12.64
C ILE A 82 -9.58 3.03 14.02
N ARG A 83 -9.18 1.88 14.57
CA ARG A 83 -8.46 1.84 15.84
C ARG A 83 -7.03 2.36 15.65
N PRO A 84 -6.47 3.12 16.61
CA PRO A 84 -5.02 3.32 16.68
C PRO A 84 -4.34 1.94 16.81
N GLY A 85 -3.44 1.59 15.89
CA GLY A 85 -2.85 0.24 15.77
C GLY A 85 -3.70 -0.77 14.99
N GLY A 86 -4.83 -0.34 14.41
CA GLY A 86 -5.76 -1.12 13.60
C GLY A 86 -5.60 -0.92 12.10
N ARG A 87 -4.38 -0.63 11.61
CA ARG A 87 -4.06 -1.02 10.23
C ARG A 87 -3.83 -2.52 10.25
N THR A 88 -4.93 -3.28 10.20
CA THR A 88 -4.86 -4.68 9.81
C THR A 88 -4.20 -4.68 8.44
N SER A 89 -2.92 -5.05 8.40
CA SER A 89 -2.24 -5.34 7.15
C SER A 89 -3.17 -6.25 6.32
N PRO A 90 -3.48 -5.91 5.06
CA PRO A 90 -4.22 -6.82 4.18
C PRO A 90 -3.46 -8.13 3.93
N TYR A 91 -2.24 -8.27 4.47
CA TYR A 91 -1.32 -9.40 4.32
C TYR A 91 -1.14 -10.23 5.62
N GLY A 92 -1.89 -9.95 6.69
CA GLY A 92 -1.76 -10.69 7.96
C GLY A 92 -2.56 -11.99 7.99
N GLY A 93 -1.92 -13.13 8.29
CA GLY A 93 -2.61 -14.39 8.53
C GLY A 93 -3.56 -14.34 9.73
N PRO A 94 -4.56 -15.24 9.82
CA PRO A 94 -5.66 -15.14 10.78
C PRO A 94 -5.14 -15.11 12.22
N ARG A 95 -5.36 -13.99 12.92
CA ARG A 95 -5.16 -13.88 14.38
C ARG A 95 -6.36 -14.53 15.10
N ASP A 96 -6.18 -14.90 16.37
CA ASP A 96 -7.23 -15.50 17.20
C ASP A 96 -8.50 -14.63 17.34
N GLY A 97 -8.47 -13.35 16.97
CA GLY A 97 -9.63 -12.43 16.95
C GLY A 97 -10.09 -11.95 15.57
N ALA A 98 -9.55 -12.48 14.47
CA ALA A 98 -9.85 -12.05 13.10
C ALA A 98 -11.27 -12.40 12.64
N LEU A 99 -11.69 -11.85 11.50
CA LEU A 99 -12.94 -12.20 10.84
C LEU A 99 -12.95 -13.68 10.46
N ARG A 100 -13.97 -14.41 10.94
CA ARG A 100 -14.19 -15.83 10.68
C ARG A 100 -15.48 -15.98 9.90
N CYS A 101 -15.40 -16.75 8.82
CA CYS A 101 -16.54 -17.07 7.97
C CYS A 101 -16.70 -18.59 7.85
N GLY A 102 -17.94 -19.07 7.89
CA GLY A 102 -18.29 -20.47 7.66
C GLY A 102 -19.60 -20.62 6.91
N LEU A 103 -19.77 -21.75 6.24
CA LEU A 103 -21.01 -22.14 5.59
C LEU A 103 -21.51 -23.47 6.17
N LEU A 104 -22.79 -23.52 6.51
CA LEU A 104 -23.52 -24.76 6.75
C LEU A 104 -24.38 -25.04 5.51
N LEU A 105 -23.99 -26.06 4.76
CA LEU A 105 -24.64 -26.47 3.52
C LEU A 105 -25.95 -27.23 3.80
N ALA A 106 -26.85 -27.25 2.82
CA ALA A 106 -28.16 -27.91 2.96
C ALA A 106 -28.09 -29.43 3.23
N ASP A 107 -26.98 -30.08 2.90
CA ASP A 107 -26.73 -31.50 3.19
C ASP A 107 -26.07 -31.75 4.56
N GLY A 108 -25.93 -30.71 5.38
CA GLY A 108 -25.38 -30.78 6.72
C GLY A 108 -23.85 -30.67 6.80
N ARG A 109 -23.15 -30.55 5.66
CA ARG A 109 -21.69 -30.30 5.67
C ARG A 109 -21.41 -28.87 6.15
N LYS A 110 -20.43 -28.76 7.06
CA LYS A 110 -19.89 -27.48 7.53
C LYS A 110 -18.52 -27.25 6.90
N VAL A 111 -18.29 -26.05 6.37
CA VAL A 111 -17.00 -25.59 5.86
C VAL A 111 -16.67 -24.25 6.46
N THR A 112 -15.41 -24.03 6.82
CA THR A 112 -14.99 -22.80 7.49
C THR A 112 -13.66 -22.30 6.93
N THR A 113 -13.44 -20.99 7.06
CA THR A 113 -12.15 -20.33 6.78
C THR A 113 -11.04 -20.73 7.77
N LEU A 114 -11.36 -21.47 8.83
CA LEU A 114 -10.40 -22.04 9.77
C LEU A 114 -9.95 -23.46 9.37
N ASP A 115 -10.61 -24.05 8.38
CA ASP A 115 -10.23 -25.36 7.87
C ASP A 115 -8.95 -25.18 7.04
N GLY A 116 -7.81 -25.59 7.58
CA GLY A 116 -6.51 -25.53 6.89
C GLY A 116 -6.50 -26.33 5.57
N ALA A 117 -5.37 -26.30 4.85
CA ALA A 117 -5.22 -27.10 3.62
C ALA A 117 -5.50 -28.60 3.90
N PRO A 118 -6.30 -29.29 3.06
CA PRO A 118 -6.68 -30.66 3.32
C PRO A 118 -5.46 -31.58 3.36
N LEU A 119 -5.36 -32.42 4.40
CA LEU A 119 -4.45 -33.56 4.40
C LEU A 119 -4.94 -34.57 3.34
N PRO A 120 -4.06 -35.20 2.55
CA PRO A 120 -4.47 -36.19 1.57
C PRO A 120 -5.01 -37.44 2.29
N THR A 121 -6.31 -37.46 2.54
CA THR A 121 -7.02 -38.62 3.08
C THR A 121 -7.88 -39.29 2.02
N ALA A 122 -7.85 -40.62 2.00
CA ALA A 122 -8.72 -41.46 1.18
C ALA A 122 -10.19 -41.28 1.62
N GLY A 123 -10.87 -40.30 1.02
CA GLY A 123 -12.27 -39.99 1.22
C GLY A 123 -12.81 -39.16 0.04
N PRO A 124 -14.14 -39.02 -0.09
CA PRO A 124 -14.72 -38.18 -1.13
C PRO A 124 -14.25 -36.71 -0.98
N PRO A 125 -14.10 -35.95 -2.09
CA PRO A 125 -13.54 -34.60 -2.05
C PRO A 125 -14.39 -33.68 -1.17
N HIS A 126 -13.81 -33.21 -0.07
CA HIS A 126 -14.46 -32.31 0.87
C HIS A 126 -14.43 -30.87 0.32
N PRO A 127 -15.54 -30.11 0.37
CA PRO A 127 -15.52 -28.71 -0.02
C PRO A 127 -14.63 -27.91 0.93
N THR A 128 -13.93 -26.92 0.38
CA THR A 128 -13.03 -26.01 1.08
C THR A 128 -13.56 -24.58 0.94
N LEU A 129 -13.46 -23.80 2.01
CA LEU A 129 -13.85 -22.39 2.03
C LEU A 129 -12.62 -21.52 2.32
N ARG A 130 -12.19 -20.71 1.37
CA ARG A 130 -11.02 -19.83 1.52
C ARG A 130 -11.40 -18.36 1.47
N LEU A 131 -10.71 -17.56 2.26
CA LEU A 131 -10.77 -16.11 2.17
C LEU A 131 -9.70 -15.64 1.18
N GLY A 132 -10.12 -15.12 0.04
CA GLY A 132 -9.27 -14.40 -0.90
C GLY A 132 -8.97 -12.99 -0.41
N GLY A 133 -7.80 -12.47 -0.79
CA GLY A 133 -7.39 -11.11 -0.43
C GLY A 133 -8.43 -10.06 -0.82
N GLY A 134 -8.53 -9.00 -0.01
CA GLY A 134 -9.49 -7.93 -0.21
C GLY A 134 -8.93 -6.71 -0.92
N SER A 135 -9.80 -5.92 -1.56
CA SER A 135 -9.46 -4.60 -2.09
C SER A 135 -10.26 -3.52 -1.35
N GLY A 136 -9.64 -2.39 -1.03
CA GLY A 136 -10.34 -1.31 -0.32
C GLY A 136 -9.44 -0.32 0.41
N GLY A 137 -10.09 0.57 1.16
CA GLY A 137 -9.46 1.60 1.98
C GLY A 137 -9.81 1.46 3.46
N ALA A 138 -9.35 2.41 4.27
CA ALA A 138 -9.37 2.27 5.73
C ALA A 138 -10.76 2.19 6.39
N PHE A 139 -11.83 2.63 5.69
CA PHE A 139 -13.22 2.58 6.20
C PHE A 139 -14.12 1.62 5.43
N HIS A 140 -13.68 1.10 4.29
CA HIS A 140 -14.46 0.20 3.45
C HIS A 140 -13.54 -0.69 2.64
N TYR A 141 -13.77 -1.99 2.71
CA TYR A 141 -13.07 -2.96 1.87
C TYR A 141 -13.94 -4.15 1.53
N GLU A 142 -13.64 -4.77 0.39
CA GLU A 142 -14.31 -5.95 -0.13
C GLU A 142 -13.47 -7.19 0.14
N LEU A 143 -14.13 -8.29 0.47
CA LEU A 143 -13.57 -9.59 0.73
C LEU A 143 -14.22 -10.62 -0.18
N GLU A 144 -13.43 -11.57 -0.66
CA GLU A 144 -13.91 -12.66 -1.51
C GLU A 144 -13.78 -13.98 -0.74
N LEU A 145 -14.86 -14.74 -0.66
CA LEU A 145 -14.91 -16.05 -0.02
C LEU A 145 -15.18 -17.12 -1.06
N HIS A 146 -14.18 -17.95 -1.31
CA HIS A 146 -14.21 -18.97 -2.34
C HIS A 146 -14.63 -20.33 -1.77
N LEU A 147 -15.68 -20.91 -2.33
CA LEU A 147 -16.11 -22.28 -2.06
C LEU A 147 -15.78 -23.15 -3.27
N SER A 148 -14.91 -24.14 -3.09
CA SER A 148 -14.38 -25.00 -4.18
C SER A 148 -15.41 -25.90 -4.86
N GLN A 149 -16.65 -25.96 -4.36
CA GLN A 149 -17.73 -26.75 -4.93
C GLN A 149 -19.06 -25.98 -4.91
N LEU A 150 -19.93 -26.22 -5.91
CA LEU A 150 -21.29 -25.67 -5.89
C LEU A 150 -22.09 -26.20 -4.67
N PRO A 151 -22.67 -25.31 -3.84
CA PRO A 151 -23.46 -25.72 -2.69
C PRO A 151 -24.66 -26.58 -3.13
N PRO A 152 -25.08 -27.58 -2.34
CA PRO A 152 -26.31 -28.33 -2.60
C PRO A 152 -27.52 -27.39 -2.65
N ALA A 153 -28.50 -27.70 -3.49
CA ALA A 153 -29.74 -26.92 -3.54
C ALA A 153 -30.46 -26.98 -2.18
N GLY A 154 -30.98 -25.84 -1.72
CA GLY A 154 -31.66 -25.71 -0.44
C GLY A 154 -31.04 -24.65 0.47
N ALA A 155 -31.54 -24.60 1.70
CA ALA A 155 -31.15 -23.60 2.68
C ALA A 155 -29.68 -23.79 3.11
N THR A 156 -28.86 -22.77 2.82
CA THR A 156 -27.47 -22.65 3.25
C THR A 156 -27.36 -21.51 4.26
N GLN A 157 -26.53 -21.68 5.28
CA GLN A 157 -26.32 -20.67 6.31
C GLN A 157 -24.89 -20.14 6.24
N LEU A 158 -24.73 -18.82 6.05
CA LEU A 158 -23.50 -18.10 6.26
C LEU A 158 -23.38 -17.71 7.73
N VAL A 159 -22.31 -18.17 8.37
CA VAL A 159 -21.96 -17.82 9.73
C VAL A 159 -20.76 -16.89 9.69
N VAL A 160 -20.89 -15.72 10.30
CA VAL A 160 -19.83 -14.70 10.39
C VAL A 160 -19.61 -14.33 11.85
N GLU A 161 -18.37 -14.31 12.28
CA GLU A 161 -17.96 -13.87 13.62
C GLU A 161 -16.73 -12.98 13.49
N TRP A 162 -16.68 -11.86 14.21
CA TRP A 162 -15.46 -11.05 14.29
C TRP A 162 -15.26 -10.55 15.73
N PRO A 163 -14.57 -11.32 16.58
CA PRO A 163 -14.39 -10.99 17.99
C PRO A 163 -13.67 -9.67 18.22
N ASP A 164 -12.60 -9.38 17.45
CA ASP A 164 -11.84 -8.13 17.61
C ASP A 164 -12.71 -6.89 17.44
N GLU A 165 -13.68 -6.94 16.52
CA GLU A 165 -14.62 -5.85 16.23
C GLU A 165 -15.98 -5.99 16.91
N GLN A 166 -16.08 -6.89 17.90
CA GLN A 166 -17.30 -7.14 18.67
C GLN A 166 -18.50 -7.48 17.77
N VAL A 167 -18.26 -8.16 16.65
CA VAL A 167 -19.30 -8.75 15.82
C VAL A 167 -19.56 -10.15 16.37
N PRO A 168 -20.72 -10.40 17.02
CA PRO A 168 -21.06 -11.73 17.50
C PRO A 168 -21.32 -12.68 16.33
N GLU A 169 -21.32 -13.98 16.62
CA GLU A 169 -21.71 -15.00 15.65
C GLU A 169 -23.10 -14.65 15.06
N THR A 170 -23.10 -14.33 13.77
CA THR A 170 -24.28 -13.92 13.02
C THR A 170 -24.56 -14.96 11.95
N VAL A 171 -25.82 -15.40 11.85
CA VAL A 171 -26.26 -16.43 10.90
C VAL A 171 -27.17 -15.80 9.86
N THR A 172 -26.76 -15.87 8.59
CA THR A 172 -27.50 -15.39 7.43
C THR A 172 -27.92 -16.57 6.56
N VAL A 173 -29.23 -16.77 6.40
CA VAL A 173 -29.76 -17.90 5.62
C VAL A 173 -30.10 -17.46 4.20
N PHE A 174 -29.67 -18.24 3.22
CA PHE A 174 -30.02 -18.03 1.81
C PHE A 174 -30.28 -19.37 1.10
N ASP A 175 -31.03 -19.30 -0.02
CA ASP A 175 -31.26 -20.47 -0.87
C ASP A 175 -30.12 -20.60 -1.89
N ALA A 176 -29.47 -21.77 -1.92
CA ALA A 176 -28.41 -22.10 -2.86
C ALA A 176 -28.93 -22.59 -4.22
N GLY A 177 -30.24 -22.82 -4.38
CA GLY A 177 -30.87 -23.22 -5.64
C GLY A 177 -30.50 -22.32 -6.83
N PRO A 178 -30.63 -20.97 -6.71
CA PRO A 178 -30.25 -20.03 -7.77
C PRO A 178 -28.77 -20.08 -8.15
N LEU A 179 -27.85 -20.33 -7.20
CA LEU A 179 -26.42 -20.45 -7.48
C LEU A 179 -26.14 -21.64 -8.40
N ARG A 180 -26.83 -22.76 -8.20
CA ARG A 180 -26.69 -23.92 -9.11
C ARG A 180 -27.28 -23.69 -10.49
N ALA A 181 -28.38 -22.95 -10.58
CA ALA A 181 -28.96 -22.60 -11.87
C ALA A 181 -28.01 -21.69 -12.67
N ALA A 182 -27.44 -20.68 -12.02
CA ALA A 182 -26.51 -19.74 -12.64
C ALA A 182 -25.16 -20.35 -13.04
N ALA A 183 -24.77 -21.50 -12.49
CA ALA A 183 -23.54 -22.18 -12.91
C ALA A 183 -23.58 -22.59 -14.39
N GLY A 184 -24.77 -22.86 -14.93
CA GLY A 184 -24.96 -23.12 -16.36
C GLY A 184 -25.00 -21.86 -17.23
N GLU A 185 -25.00 -20.67 -16.63
CA GLU A 185 -24.98 -19.38 -17.32
C GLU A 185 -23.56 -18.80 -17.43
N ALA A 186 -22.56 -19.44 -16.81
CA ALA A 186 -21.17 -19.08 -17.00
C ALA A 186 -20.77 -19.27 -18.48
N LEU A 187 -20.18 -18.24 -19.07
CA LEU A 187 -19.82 -18.25 -20.48
C LEU A 187 -18.42 -18.85 -20.65
N GLU A 188 -18.36 -20.01 -21.29
CA GLU A 188 -17.11 -20.57 -21.80
C GLU A 188 -16.66 -19.75 -23.02
N ILE A 189 -15.45 -19.20 -22.96
CA ILE A 189 -14.94 -18.25 -23.97
C ILE A 189 -14.49 -18.99 -25.23
N TRP A 190 -13.94 -20.20 -25.09
CA TRP A 190 -13.30 -20.94 -26.19
C TRP A 190 -13.79 -22.41 -26.34
N PRO A 191 -15.11 -22.68 -26.42
CA PRO A 191 -15.64 -24.05 -26.37
C PRO A 191 -15.11 -24.98 -27.48
N ASP A 192 -14.61 -24.42 -28.59
CA ASP A 192 -14.11 -25.15 -29.76
C ASP A 192 -12.57 -25.29 -29.78
N ALA A 193 -11.86 -24.94 -28.71
CA ALA A 193 -10.40 -25.05 -28.67
C ALA A 193 -9.94 -26.51 -28.92
N ALA A 194 -8.85 -26.66 -29.69
CA ALA A 194 -8.42 -27.97 -30.17
C ALA A 194 -8.08 -28.94 -29.01
N PRO A 195 -8.50 -30.22 -29.09
CA PRO A 195 -8.11 -31.22 -28.11
C PRO A 195 -6.59 -31.44 -28.14
N PRO A 196 -5.95 -31.74 -27.00
CA PRO A 196 -4.51 -31.91 -26.95
C PRO A 196 -4.05 -33.00 -27.94
N ALA A 197 -3.05 -32.70 -28.76
CA ALA A 197 -2.38 -33.73 -29.55
C ALA A 197 -1.76 -34.75 -28.58
N PRO A 198 -1.98 -36.06 -28.77
CA PRO A 198 -1.39 -37.06 -27.89
C PRO A 198 0.15 -36.96 -27.97
N PRO A 199 0.86 -37.02 -26.83
CA PRO A 199 2.31 -36.88 -26.83
C PRO A 199 2.94 -38.00 -27.67
N ALA A 200 3.76 -37.61 -28.63
CA ALA A 200 4.57 -38.55 -29.39
C ALA A 200 5.71 -39.05 -28.46
N SER A 201 5.51 -40.25 -27.91
CA SER A 201 6.38 -41.01 -26.99
C SER A 201 6.27 -40.73 -25.48
N PRO A 202 6.37 -41.77 -24.64
CA PRO A 202 6.38 -41.64 -23.19
C PRO A 202 7.76 -41.19 -22.72
N ALA A 203 7.89 -39.92 -22.34
CA ALA A 203 9.03 -39.44 -21.57
C ALA A 203 8.89 -39.87 -20.08
N PRO A 204 10.00 -40.10 -19.35
CA PRO A 204 9.97 -40.53 -17.96
C PRO A 204 9.35 -39.45 -17.06
N PRO A 205 8.89 -39.79 -15.83
CA PRO A 205 8.19 -38.85 -14.96
C PRO A 205 9.18 -37.76 -14.53
N THR A 206 9.08 -36.61 -15.18
CA THR A 206 9.72 -35.38 -14.72
C THR A 206 8.74 -34.72 -13.77
N THR A 207 9.10 -34.76 -12.49
CA THR A 207 8.63 -33.83 -11.48
C THR A 207 9.05 -32.41 -11.89
N GLY A 208 8.07 -31.54 -12.11
CA GLY A 208 8.25 -30.16 -12.59
C GLY A 208 7.09 -29.86 -13.53
N GLU A 209 6.00 -29.26 -13.05
CA GLU A 209 5.87 -27.80 -13.15
C GLU A 209 6.36 -27.30 -14.50
N GLU A 210 5.64 -27.63 -15.58
CA GLU A 210 5.77 -26.91 -16.83
C GLU A 210 5.27 -25.47 -16.59
N SER A 211 6.22 -24.58 -16.28
CA SER A 211 6.18 -23.13 -16.48
C SER A 211 4.80 -22.48 -16.32
N ARG A 212 4.35 -22.30 -15.07
CA ARG A 212 3.49 -21.17 -14.70
C ARG A 212 4.33 -19.90 -14.43
N GLY A 213 5.37 -19.71 -15.25
CA GLY A 213 6.12 -18.47 -15.29
C GLY A 213 5.19 -17.37 -15.76
N PHE A 214 4.95 -16.40 -14.87
CA PHE A 214 4.42 -15.09 -15.23
C PHE A 214 5.31 -14.49 -16.32
N LEU A 215 4.92 -14.67 -17.57
CA LEU A 215 5.37 -13.80 -18.65
C LEU A 215 4.57 -12.50 -18.53
N THR A 216 5.07 -11.56 -17.74
CA THR A 216 4.74 -10.14 -17.93
C THR A 216 5.37 -9.67 -19.24
N VAL A 217 4.72 -9.98 -20.35
CA VAL A 217 4.89 -9.23 -21.60
C VAL A 217 3.88 -8.09 -21.53
N GLY A 218 4.34 -6.88 -21.23
CA GLY A 218 3.54 -5.68 -21.54
C GLY A 218 3.50 -5.46 -23.06
N PRO A 219 2.55 -4.68 -23.62
CA PRO A 219 1.50 -3.87 -22.99
C PRO A 219 0.09 -4.47 -23.16
N GLY A 220 -0.86 -3.95 -22.38
CA GLY A 220 -2.30 -4.20 -22.55
C GLY A 220 -2.89 -3.58 -23.84
N PRO A 221 -4.23 -3.44 -23.95
CA PRO A 221 -5.04 -3.57 -25.16
C PRO A 221 -4.97 -2.40 -26.17
N ALA A 222 -3.77 -1.95 -26.53
CA ALA A 222 -3.58 -0.95 -27.59
C ALA A 222 -3.94 -1.48 -28.98
N GLU A 223 -4.01 -2.80 -29.18
CA GLU A 223 -4.29 -3.43 -30.48
C GLU A 223 -5.77 -3.55 -30.84
N ILE A 224 -6.70 -3.40 -29.88
CA ILE A 224 -8.16 -3.48 -30.12
C ILE A 224 -8.75 -2.12 -30.57
N LEU A 225 -8.01 -1.03 -30.40
CA LEU A 225 -8.42 0.31 -30.79
C LEU A 225 -7.54 0.80 -31.95
N ALA A 226 -8.13 1.09 -33.11
CA ALA A 226 -7.41 1.74 -34.20
C ALA A 226 -6.78 3.06 -33.68
N PRO A 227 -5.46 3.27 -33.83
CA PRO A 227 -4.86 4.52 -33.41
C PRO A 227 -5.44 5.65 -34.30
N PRO A 228 -5.90 6.77 -33.72
CA PRO A 228 -6.26 7.93 -34.53
C PRO A 228 -5.03 8.38 -35.32
N SER A 229 -5.24 8.78 -36.58
CA SER A 229 -4.21 9.20 -37.52
C SER A 229 -3.15 10.07 -36.84
N GLU A 230 -1.87 9.70 -37.04
CA GLU A 230 -0.64 10.33 -36.51
C GLU A 230 -0.88 11.73 -35.91
N CYS A 231 -1.18 11.76 -34.62
CA CYS A 231 -0.95 12.96 -33.85
C CYS A 231 0.56 13.07 -33.68
N ALA A 232 1.18 14.04 -34.35
CA ALA A 232 2.47 14.59 -33.94
C ALA A 232 2.52 14.61 -32.39
N PRO A 233 3.64 14.19 -31.77
CA PRO A 233 3.69 13.87 -30.35
C PRO A 233 2.99 14.97 -29.56
N ARG A 234 1.76 14.68 -29.11
CA ARG A 234 1.05 15.58 -28.23
C ARG A 234 1.85 15.52 -26.94
N PRO A 235 2.37 16.64 -26.43
CA PRO A 235 2.99 16.61 -25.12
C PRO A 235 1.98 15.97 -24.17
N CYS A 236 2.40 14.95 -23.40
CA CYS A 236 1.65 14.41 -22.27
C CYS A 236 1.55 15.48 -21.18
N SER A 237 0.88 16.57 -21.52
CA SER A 237 0.47 17.65 -20.67
C SER A 237 -1.02 17.77 -20.91
N PRO A 238 -1.85 17.81 -19.86
CA PRO A 238 -3.25 18.18 -20.04
C PRO A 238 -3.32 19.45 -20.89
N PRO A 239 -4.36 19.63 -21.73
CA PRO A 239 -4.50 20.86 -22.50
C PRO A 239 -4.34 22.05 -21.55
N ALA A 240 -3.55 23.03 -21.96
CA ALA A 240 -3.28 24.20 -21.13
C ALA A 240 -4.62 24.77 -20.61
N PRO A 241 -4.73 25.02 -19.30
CA PRO A 241 -5.98 25.44 -18.70
C PRO A 241 -6.45 26.74 -19.38
N ASP A 242 -7.72 26.80 -19.73
CA ASP A 242 -8.28 27.96 -20.40
C ASP A 242 -8.19 29.22 -19.49
N PRO A 243 -7.43 30.25 -19.90
CA PRO A 243 -7.28 31.49 -19.12
C PRO A 243 -8.53 32.36 -19.14
N ALA A 244 -9.47 32.13 -20.07
CA ALA A 244 -10.70 32.90 -20.22
C ALA A 244 -11.80 32.49 -19.21
N ARG A 245 -11.62 31.37 -18.49
CA ARG A 245 -12.58 30.92 -17.48
C ARG A 245 -12.68 31.90 -16.31
N GLY A 246 -13.91 32.12 -15.84
CA GLY A 246 -14.22 32.90 -14.64
C GLY A 246 -14.31 32.05 -13.37
N ASP A 247 -13.60 30.92 -13.31
CA ASP A 247 -13.59 29.99 -12.18
C ASP A 247 -12.19 29.35 -12.01
N TRP A 248 -12.04 28.53 -10.98
CA TRP A 248 -10.79 27.82 -10.65
C TRP A 248 -10.76 26.37 -11.11
N GLU A 249 -11.73 25.93 -11.93
CA GLU A 249 -11.80 24.54 -12.37
C GLU A 249 -10.63 24.16 -13.28
N LEU A 250 -10.29 22.88 -13.30
CA LEU A 250 -9.26 22.30 -14.18
C LEU A 250 -7.86 22.88 -13.96
N LEU A 251 -7.56 23.39 -12.76
CA LEU A 251 -6.20 23.74 -12.35
C LEU A 251 -5.58 22.60 -11.54
N ALA A 252 -4.50 22.02 -12.07
CA ALA A 252 -3.63 21.14 -11.32
C ALA A 252 -2.65 21.96 -10.45
N PRO A 253 -2.02 21.36 -9.42
CA PRO A 253 -1.06 22.03 -8.54
C PRO A 253 0.01 22.87 -9.26
N PHE A 254 0.59 22.35 -10.34
CA PHE A 254 1.64 23.04 -11.09
C PHE A 254 1.15 24.24 -11.91
N HIS A 255 -0.15 24.35 -12.20
CA HIS A 255 -0.70 25.51 -12.92
C HIS A 255 -0.68 26.79 -12.07
N TRP A 256 -0.69 26.68 -10.73
CA TRP A 256 -0.60 27.83 -9.83
C TRP A 256 0.74 28.56 -9.92
N ARG A 257 1.76 27.94 -10.54
CA ARG A 257 3.05 28.58 -10.82
C ARG A 257 2.94 29.67 -11.89
N ASP A 258 1.97 29.54 -12.80
CA ASP A 258 1.74 30.51 -13.87
C ASP A 258 0.95 31.72 -13.35
N THR A 259 1.67 32.79 -13.04
CA THR A 259 1.06 34.06 -12.60
C THR A 259 0.13 34.65 -13.65
N ALA A 260 0.45 34.51 -14.95
CA ALA A 260 -0.34 35.11 -16.02
C ALA A 260 -1.70 34.41 -16.15
N LEU A 261 -1.73 33.08 -16.01
CA LEU A 261 -2.96 32.31 -15.96
C LEU A 261 -3.85 32.72 -14.77
N VAL A 262 -3.27 32.84 -13.57
CA VAL A 262 -4.01 33.25 -12.36
C VAL A 262 -4.58 34.66 -12.54
N LEU A 263 -3.79 35.60 -13.04
CA LEU A 263 -4.24 36.96 -13.34
C LEU A 263 -5.34 36.99 -14.41
N ALA A 264 -5.25 36.15 -15.44
CA ALA A 264 -6.26 36.07 -16.49
C ALA A 264 -7.60 35.58 -15.91
N ARG A 265 -7.60 34.49 -15.12
CA ARG A 265 -8.82 33.99 -14.47
C ARG A 265 -9.44 35.01 -13.52
N LEU A 266 -8.62 35.69 -12.72
CA LEU A 266 -9.08 36.78 -11.86
C LEU A 266 -9.69 37.94 -12.66
N SER A 267 -9.13 38.25 -13.83
CA SER A 267 -9.64 39.32 -14.71
C SER A 267 -10.94 38.92 -15.41
N ASN A 268 -11.16 37.62 -15.60
CA ASN A 268 -12.40 37.04 -16.16
C ASN A 268 -13.45 36.71 -15.09
N GLY A 269 -13.25 37.14 -13.84
CA GLY A 269 -14.26 37.06 -12.78
C GLY A 269 -14.15 35.87 -11.83
N ALA A 270 -13.05 35.10 -11.88
CA ALA A 270 -12.79 34.07 -10.87
C ALA A 270 -12.68 34.70 -9.47
N ASP A 271 -13.50 34.23 -8.53
CA ASP A 271 -13.54 34.77 -7.17
C ASP A 271 -12.34 34.25 -6.35
N PRO A 272 -11.43 35.10 -5.86
CA PRO A 272 -10.28 34.66 -5.05
C PRO A 272 -10.65 34.04 -3.70
N ARG A 273 -11.93 34.14 -3.27
CA ARG A 273 -12.45 33.50 -2.05
C ARG A 273 -13.23 32.22 -2.30
N ALA A 274 -13.47 31.85 -3.56
CA ALA A 274 -14.16 30.61 -3.88
C ALA A 274 -13.36 29.39 -3.42
N LEU A 275 -14.04 28.28 -3.19
CA LEU A 275 -13.40 26.99 -2.99
C LEU A 275 -13.01 26.39 -4.34
N VAL A 276 -11.89 25.70 -4.40
CA VAL A 276 -11.42 25.02 -5.61
C VAL A 276 -12.07 23.63 -5.69
N PRO A 277 -12.82 23.31 -6.76
CA PRO A 277 -13.45 21.99 -6.90
C PRO A 277 -12.43 20.86 -6.90
N GLY A 278 -12.76 19.76 -6.20
CA GLY A 278 -11.86 18.61 -6.04
C GLY A 278 -10.85 18.74 -4.90
N HIS A 279 -10.79 19.90 -4.24
CA HIS A 279 -9.94 20.15 -3.09
C HIS A 279 -10.79 20.44 -1.83
N PRO A 280 -10.64 19.68 -0.74
CA PRO A 280 -11.54 19.76 0.41
C PRO A 280 -11.40 21.09 1.17
N GLN A 281 -12.31 22.03 0.89
CA GLN A 281 -12.36 23.38 1.45
C GLN A 281 -11.10 24.23 1.22
N GLU A 282 -10.28 23.90 0.23
CA GLU A 282 -9.13 24.75 -0.12
C GLU A 282 -9.57 25.94 -0.98
N THR A 283 -9.05 27.11 -0.65
CA THR A 283 -9.15 28.33 -1.48
C THR A 283 -7.99 28.39 -2.50
N PRO A 284 -8.11 29.18 -3.58
CA PRO A 284 -6.99 29.48 -4.49
C PRO A 284 -5.69 29.85 -3.78
N LEU A 285 -5.81 30.55 -2.65
CA LEU A 285 -4.65 30.99 -1.88
C LEU A 285 -3.91 29.83 -1.21
N HIS A 286 -4.59 28.75 -0.79
CA HIS A 286 -3.94 27.55 -0.27
C HIS A 286 -3.04 26.91 -1.34
N LEU A 287 -3.60 26.69 -2.53
CA LEU A 287 -2.90 26.07 -3.65
C LEU A 287 -1.78 26.96 -4.18
N ALA A 288 -1.99 28.28 -4.28
CA ALA A 288 -0.95 29.23 -4.64
C ALA A 288 0.16 29.31 -3.58
N ALA A 289 -0.18 29.20 -2.30
CA ALA A 289 0.81 29.18 -1.22
C ALA A 289 1.71 27.94 -1.26
N ALA A 290 1.11 26.75 -1.47
CA ALA A 290 1.81 25.47 -1.59
C ALA A 290 2.65 25.34 -2.86
N HIS A 291 2.04 25.64 -4.01
CA HIS A 291 2.58 25.26 -5.32
C HIS A 291 2.77 26.43 -6.28
N GLY A 292 2.24 27.60 -5.94
CA GLY A 292 2.22 28.75 -6.83
C GLY A 292 3.47 29.60 -6.79
N SER A 293 3.52 30.56 -7.71
CA SER A 293 4.55 31.60 -7.72
C SER A 293 4.20 32.73 -6.75
N PRO A 294 5.20 33.48 -6.25
CA PRO A 294 4.96 34.67 -5.42
C PRO A 294 4.02 35.67 -6.10
N GLY A 295 4.09 35.78 -7.42
CA GLY A 295 3.19 36.62 -8.21
C GLY A 295 1.74 36.15 -8.16
N ALA A 296 1.48 34.84 -8.18
CA ALA A 296 0.13 34.29 -8.04
C ALA A 296 -0.44 34.55 -6.64
N VAL A 297 0.36 34.37 -5.59
CA VAL A 297 -0.01 34.68 -4.20
C VAL A 297 -0.34 36.16 -4.05
N ALA A 298 0.53 37.06 -4.53
CA ALA A 298 0.30 38.50 -4.49
C ALA A 298 -0.99 38.90 -5.24
N ALA A 299 -1.21 38.37 -6.44
CA ALA A 299 -2.40 38.65 -7.23
C ALA A 299 -3.70 38.25 -6.52
N LEU A 300 -3.73 37.09 -5.86
CA LEU A 300 -4.88 36.64 -5.10
C LEU A 300 -5.14 37.52 -3.87
N LEU A 301 -4.10 37.90 -3.14
CA LEU A 301 -4.19 38.80 -1.99
C LEU A 301 -4.67 40.20 -2.40
N ASP A 302 -4.14 40.76 -3.49
CA ASP A 302 -4.55 42.06 -4.04
C ASP A 302 -6.03 42.08 -4.47
N ARG A 303 -6.60 40.92 -4.84
CA ARG A 303 -8.03 40.76 -5.15
C ARG A 303 -8.88 40.38 -3.94
N GLY A 304 -8.30 40.40 -2.74
CA GLY A 304 -9.01 40.23 -1.48
C GLY A 304 -9.17 38.77 -1.04
N ALA A 305 -8.35 37.85 -1.50
CA ALA A 305 -8.28 36.50 -0.92
C ALA A 305 -8.16 36.59 0.61
N ALA A 306 -8.90 35.74 1.33
CA ALA A 306 -8.83 35.69 2.78
C ALA A 306 -7.52 35.02 3.20
N VAL A 307 -6.63 35.80 3.84
CA VAL A 307 -5.25 35.39 4.16
C VAL A 307 -5.18 34.19 5.11
N ASP A 308 -6.10 34.11 6.08
CA ASP A 308 -6.20 33.04 7.08
C ASP A 308 -7.45 32.18 6.90
N ALA A 309 -7.94 32.01 5.67
CA ALA A 309 -9.04 31.08 5.41
C ALA A 309 -8.62 29.66 5.85
N PRO A 310 -9.40 28.95 6.68
CA PRO A 310 -9.10 27.57 7.02
C PRO A 310 -9.61 26.62 5.94
N ASP A 311 -8.84 25.58 5.62
CA ASP A 311 -9.31 24.42 4.86
C ASP A 311 -10.08 23.42 5.75
N ALA A 312 -10.38 22.23 5.22
CA ALA A 312 -11.17 21.22 5.92
C ALA A 312 -10.46 20.65 7.16
N GLN A 313 -9.14 20.79 7.25
CA GLN A 313 -8.31 20.36 8.36
C GLN A 313 -8.03 21.53 9.33
N GLY A 314 -8.56 22.72 9.05
CA GLY A 314 -8.25 23.94 9.80
C GLY A 314 -6.87 24.51 9.46
N CYS A 315 -6.23 24.05 8.38
CA CYS A 315 -4.95 24.56 7.95
C CYS A 315 -5.13 25.85 7.14
N THR A 316 -4.26 26.82 7.35
CA THR A 316 -4.26 28.12 6.64
C THR A 316 -3.37 28.10 5.39
N PRO A 317 -3.47 29.04 4.44
CA PRO A 317 -2.50 29.17 3.36
C PRO A 317 -1.04 29.27 3.84
N LEU A 318 -0.79 29.90 4.98
CA LEU A 318 0.57 30.00 5.56
C LEU A 318 1.11 28.62 5.99
N TRP A 319 0.25 27.74 6.50
CA TRP A 319 0.62 26.34 6.81
C TRP A 319 1.11 25.62 5.57
N HIS A 320 0.34 25.71 4.49
CA HIS A 320 0.68 25.10 3.21
C HIS A 320 2.00 25.64 2.66
N ALA A 321 2.25 26.95 2.71
CA ALA A 321 3.55 27.52 2.32
C ALA A 321 4.71 26.97 3.17
N VAL A 322 4.53 26.83 4.49
CA VAL A 322 5.56 26.30 5.40
C VAL A 322 5.86 24.83 5.11
N CYS A 323 4.84 23.98 4.97
CA CYS A 323 5.02 22.56 4.69
C CYS A 323 5.65 22.30 3.31
N HIS A 324 5.46 23.20 2.35
CA HIS A 324 6.10 23.15 1.04
C HIS A 324 7.45 23.91 0.96
N GLY A 325 7.93 24.47 2.07
CA GLY A 325 9.19 25.22 2.09
C GLY A 325 9.18 26.47 1.19
N ALA A 326 8.01 26.99 0.85
CA ALA A 326 7.84 28.10 -0.09
C ALA A 326 8.11 29.44 0.61
N GLU A 327 9.39 29.74 0.86
CA GLU A 327 9.85 30.89 1.66
C GLU A 327 9.27 32.23 1.19
N GLU A 328 9.32 32.50 -0.11
CA GLU A 328 8.82 33.77 -0.69
C GLU A 328 7.30 33.90 -0.55
N ASN A 329 6.56 32.79 -0.72
CA ASN A 329 5.11 32.75 -0.54
C ASN A 329 4.73 32.96 0.93
N ALA A 330 5.43 32.29 1.85
CA ALA A 330 5.26 32.49 3.29
C ALA A 330 5.53 33.95 3.68
N ALA A 331 6.60 34.56 3.16
CA ALA A 331 6.94 35.96 3.42
C ALA A 331 5.90 36.94 2.87
N LEU A 332 5.24 36.63 1.75
CA LEU A 332 4.13 37.42 1.22
C LEU A 332 2.89 37.32 2.12
N LEU A 333 2.52 36.11 2.53
CA LEU A 333 1.37 35.88 3.42
C LEU A 333 1.55 36.59 4.76
N LEU A 334 2.73 36.49 5.37
CA LEU A 334 3.06 37.21 6.61
C LEU A 334 2.97 38.73 6.44
N ARG A 335 3.46 39.28 5.32
CA ARG A 335 3.32 40.72 5.00
C ARG A 335 1.87 41.15 4.80
N ALA A 336 1.02 40.24 4.32
CA ALA A 336 -0.42 40.44 4.18
C ALA A 336 -1.20 40.24 5.50
N GLY A 337 -0.50 39.97 6.62
CA GLY A 337 -1.10 39.87 7.94
C GLY A 337 -1.54 38.46 8.36
N ALA A 338 -1.04 37.41 7.68
CA ALA A 338 -1.30 36.03 8.08
C ALA A 338 -0.88 35.76 9.53
N ASP A 339 -1.72 35.06 10.30
CA ASP A 339 -1.37 34.64 11.65
C ASP A 339 -0.42 33.44 11.64
N ALA A 340 0.81 33.67 12.10
CA ALA A 340 1.83 32.64 12.20
C ALA A 340 1.64 31.68 13.38
N TRP A 341 0.87 32.06 14.41
CA TRP A 341 0.93 31.40 15.71
C TRP A 341 -0.36 30.72 16.15
N SER A 342 -1.46 30.90 15.41
CA SER A 342 -2.70 30.14 15.63
C SER A 342 -2.46 28.62 15.53
N PRO A 343 -2.82 27.84 16.56
CA PRO A 343 -2.73 26.38 16.53
C PRO A 343 -3.61 25.76 15.44
N GLN A 344 -3.07 24.78 14.73
CA GLN A 344 -3.74 24.03 13.68
C GLN A 344 -3.64 22.53 14.03
N VAL A 345 -3.00 21.71 13.18
CA VAL A 345 -2.90 20.27 13.40
C VAL A 345 -2.04 19.95 14.64
N ALA A 346 -2.54 19.04 15.48
CA ALA A 346 -1.89 18.64 16.75
C ALA A 346 -1.52 19.84 17.67
N GLY A 347 -2.24 20.96 17.58
CA GLY A 347 -1.93 22.18 18.34
C GLY A 347 -0.68 22.93 17.87
N ARG A 348 -0.09 22.54 16.74
CA ARG A 348 1.08 23.21 16.15
C ARG A 348 0.61 24.29 15.18
N SER A 349 1.29 25.43 15.19
CA SER A 349 1.06 26.53 14.26
C SER A 349 2.09 26.53 13.10
N PRO A 350 1.83 27.24 11.98
CA PRO A 350 2.79 27.35 10.88
C PRO A 350 4.15 27.86 11.34
N GLY A 351 4.16 28.88 12.20
CA GLY A 351 5.38 29.42 12.79
C GLY A 351 6.09 28.41 13.68
N ARG A 352 5.34 27.54 14.40
CA ARG A 352 5.95 26.50 15.22
C ARG A 352 6.71 25.47 14.38
N LEU A 353 6.15 25.06 13.24
CA LEU A 353 6.82 24.18 12.29
C LEU A 353 8.02 24.87 11.63
N ALA A 354 7.86 26.13 11.20
CA ALA A 354 8.91 26.88 10.53
C ALA A 354 10.17 27.05 11.40
N LEU A 355 10.01 27.20 12.72
CA LEU A 355 11.12 27.31 13.66
C LEU A 355 12.02 26.04 13.69
N THR A 356 11.56 24.90 13.19
CA THR A 356 12.36 23.66 13.16
C THR A 356 13.10 23.44 11.84
N CYS A 357 12.92 24.30 10.83
CA CYS A 357 13.52 24.14 9.50
C CYS A 357 14.20 25.42 8.99
N ALA A 358 14.58 25.44 7.71
CA ALA A 358 15.29 26.57 7.08
C ALA A 358 14.49 27.89 7.11
N LEU A 359 13.17 27.83 7.28
CA LEU A 359 12.29 29.00 7.36
C LEU A 359 12.39 29.74 8.71
N ALA A 360 13.05 29.18 9.73
CA ALA A 360 13.12 29.75 11.07
C ALA A 360 13.46 31.26 11.12
N PRO A 361 14.41 31.80 10.32
CA PRO A 361 14.73 33.24 10.33
C PRO A 361 13.54 34.14 9.97
N LEU A 362 12.63 33.69 9.12
CA LEU A 362 11.44 34.43 8.71
C LEU A 362 10.42 34.59 9.86
N PHE A 363 10.40 33.64 10.80
CA PHE A 363 9.40 33.57 11.87
C PHE A 363 9.95 33.98 13.24
N ALA A 364 11.23 33.77 13.52
CA ALA A 364 11.83 33.98 14.84
C ALA A 364 11.70 35.42 15.36
N GLY A 365 11.60 36.42 14.46
CA GLY A 365 11.45 37.83 14.80
C GLY A 365 10.00 38.32 14.91
N LEU A 366 9.00 37.47 14.61
CA LEU A 366 7.60 37.90 14.61
C LEU A 366 7.05 38.03 16.04
N PRO A 367 6.10 38.97 16.29
CA PRO A 367 5.41 39.05 17.57
C PRO A 367 4.73 37.72 17.92
N GLY A 368 4.87 37.26 19.16
CA GLY A 368 4.30 35.98 19.61
C GLY A 368 5.21 34.76 19.39
N ALA A 369 6.38 34.94 18.78
CA ALA A 369 7.35 33.85 18.62
C ALA A 369 7.84 33.33 19.98
N VAL A 370 7.63 32.04 20.22
CA VAL A 370 8.24 31.30 21.33
C VAL A 370 9.41 30.48 20.77
N PRO A 371 10.66 30.82 21.12
CA PRO A 371 11.82 30.05 20.67
C PRO A 371 11.71 28.59 21.09
N LEU A 372 12.24 27.68 20.26
CA LEU A 372 12.40 26.28 20.65
C LEU A 372 13.21 26.19 21.96
N THR A 373 12.87 25.25 22.82
CA THR A 373 13.67 24.96 24.01
C THR A 373 15.00 24.32 23.60
N PRO A 374 16.03 24.32 24.49
CA PRO A 374 17.26 23.57 24.22
C PRO A 374 17.03 22.09 23.96
N GLU A 375 16.04 21.49 24.62
CA GLU A 375 15.65 20.08 24.48
C GLU A 375 15.02 19.81 23.11
N GLU A 376 14.06 20.64 22.68
CA GLU A 376 13.45 20.51 21.35
C GLU A 376 14.48 20.66 20.23
N ARG A 377 15.39 21.62 20.38
CA ARG A 377 16.52 21.76 19.43
C ARG A 377 17.46 20.56 19.45
N ALA A 378 17.67 19.94 20.61
CA ALA A 378 18.50 18.74 20.72
C ALA A 378 17.82 17.53 20.07
N ALA A 379 16.52 17.34 20.30
CA ALA A 379 15.73 16.29 19.65
C ALA A 379 15.72 16.46 18.13
N GLN A 380 15.56 17.71 17.64
CA GLN A 380 15.61 18.00 16.22
C GLN A 380 16.97 17.69 15.60
N ARG A 381 18.07 18.09 16.26
CA ARG A 381 19.43 17.75 15.81
C ARG A 381 19.68 16.25 15.82
N ALA A 382 19.22 15.54 16.84
CA ALA A 382 19.38 14.10 16.93
C ALA A 382 18.65 13.38 15.79
N ALA A 383 17.44 13.81 15.43
CA ALA A 383 16.70 13.30 14.28
C ALA A 383 17.45 13.59 12.96
N ASP A 384 17.94 14.82 12.79
CA ASP A 384 18.70 15.22 11.60
C ASP A 384 20.00 14.41 11.44
N GLU A 385 20.75 14.23 12.52
CA GLU A 385 21.95 13.40 12.55
C GLU A 385 21.64 11.93 12.21
N GLN A 386 20.56 11.38 12.78
CA GLN A 386 20.19 9.98 12.55
C GLN A 386 19.70 9.74 11.12
N ALA A 387 18.92 10.65 10.55
CA ALA A 387 18.50 10.57 9.16
C ALA A 387 19.68 10.74 8.18
N ALA A 388 20.64 11.60 8.51
CA ALA A 388 21.82 11.85 7.67
C ALA A 388 22.70 10.61 7.47
N VAL A 389 22.69 9.65 8.40
CA VAL A 389 23.40 8.36 8.27
C VAL A 389 22.94 7.59 7.02
N PHE A 390 21.65 7.66 6.70
CA PHE A 390 21.03 6.91 5.60
C PHE A 390 20.86 7.72 4.32
N ARG A 391 21.47 8.91 4.24
CA ARG A 391 21.36 9.78 3.07
C ARG A 391 21.90 9.08 1.82
N GLY A 392 21.08 9.03 0.77
CA GLY A 392 21.43 8.38 -0.50
C GLY A 392 21.32 6.85 -0.51
N VAL A 393 20.86 6.22 0.57
CA VAL A 393 20.55 4.79 0.57
C VAL A 393 19.32 4.54 -0.31
N HIS A 394 19.41 3.56 -1.22
CA HIS A 394 18.27 3.14 -2.02
C HIS A 394 17.35 2.25 -1.18
N THR A 395 16.08 2.61 -1.09
CA THR A 395 15.10 1.92 -0.22
C THR A 395 13.93 1.32 -0.96
N ASP A 396 13.79 1.47 -2.27
CA ASP A 396 12.61 0.98 -2.98
C ASP A 396 12.54 -0.55 -2.89
N GLY A 397 11.42 -1.08 -2.39
CA GLY A 397 11.24 -2.52 -2.15
C GLY A 397 11.93 -3.04 -0.90
N ALA A 398 12.73 -2.21 -0.21
CA ALA A 398 13.47 -2.63 0.96
C ALA A 398 12.53 -2.84 2.15
N SER A 399 12.78 -3.94 2.85
CA SER A 399 12.20 -4.23 4.16
C SER A 399 13.31 -4.38 5.18
N VAL A 400 13.25 -3.58 6.23
CA VAL A 400 14.33 -3.39 7.20
C VAL A 400 13.75 -3.46 8.60
N ALA A 401 14.41 -4.16 9.52
CA ALA A 401 14.08 -4.10 10.94
C ALA A 401 15.28 -3.68 11.79
N PHE A 402 15.05 -2.74 12.69
CA PHE A 402 16.00 -2.32 13.71
C PHE A 402 15.59 -2.94 15.04
N VAL A 403 16.51 -3.64 15.71
CA VAL A 403 16.23 -4.28 17.00
C VAL A 403 17.29 -3.90 18.01
N ALA A 404 16.88 -3.28 19.11
CA ALA A 404 17.80 -2.87 20.16
C ALA A 404 18.15 -4.02 21.11
N GLY A 405 19.32 -3.93 21.75
CA GLY A 405 19.69 -4.73 22.92
C GLY A 405 19.99 -6.21 22.69
N ILE A 406 19.91 -6.70 21.44
CA ILE A 406 20.23 -8.10 21.10
C ILE A 406 21.38 -8.18 20.10
N ASP A 407 22.16 -9.26 20.17
CA ASP A 407 23.21 -9.55 19.20
C ASP A 407 22.72 -10.44 18.05
N GLU A 408 23.59 -10.67 17.06
CA GLU A 408 23.26 -11.48 15.89
C GLU A 408 22.81 -12.89 16.28
N ALA A 409 23.43 -13.48 17.30
CA ALA A 409 23.15 -14.84 17.73
C ALA A 409 21.77 -14.96 18.41
N GLU A 410 21.37 -13.96 19.19
CA GLU A 410 20.02 -13.85 19.75
C GLU A 410 18.97 -13.62 18.66
N ALA A 411 19.24 -12.74 17.68
CA ALA A 411 18.35 -12.53 16.54
C ALA A 411 18.13 -13.83 15.74
N VAL A 412 19.20 -14.57 15.44
CA VAL A 412 19.12 -15.87 14.74
C VAL A 412 18.29 -16.88 15.53
N ARG A 413 18.45 -16.94 16.87
CA ARG A 413 17.66 -17.83 17.74
C ARG A 413 16.17 -17.47 17.72
N ARG A 414 15.83 -16.18 17.72
CA ARG A 414 14.44 -15.70 17.63
C ARG A 414 13.79 -15.98 16.27
N LEU A 415 14.60 -16.05 15.21
CA LEU A 415 14.18 -16.50 13.88
C LEU A 415 14.06 -18.03 13.75
N GLY A 416 14.34 -18.79 14.82
CA GLY A 416 14.14 -20.24 14.86
C GLY A 416 15.32 -21.07 14.36
N ARG A 417 16.54 -20.51 14.28
CA ARG A 417 17.75 -21.22 13.85
C ARG A 417 18.83 -21.24 14.93
N ASP A 418 19.74 -22.20 14.84
CA ASP A 418 20.95 -22.22 15.67
C ASP A 418 22.01 -21.27 15.04
N PRO A 419 22.61 -20.35 15.80
CA PRO A 419 23.67 -19.46 15.29
C PRO A 419 24.88 -20.17 14.68
N ARG A 420 25.08 -21.45 15.01
CA ARG A 420 26.14 -22.31 14.43
C ARG A 420 25.84 -22.71 12.98
N ASP A 421 24.57 -22.72 12.59
CA ASP A 421 24.11 -23.05 11.24
C ASP A 421 24.07 -21.83 10.31
N CYS A 422 24.26 -20.62 10.88
CA CYS A 422 24.26 -19.35 10.17
C CYS A 422 25.62 -18.63 10.38
N PRO A 423 26.70 -19.08 9.72
CA PRO A 423 28.04 -18.54 9.93
C PRO A 423 28.16 -17.07 9.51
N VAL A 424 29.06 -16.33 10.16
CA VAL A 424 29.40 -14.95 9.75
C VAL A 424 30.12 -14.99 8.41
N LEU A 425 29.60 -14.24 7.46
CA LEU A 425 30.13 -14.09 6.12
C LEU A 425 31.25 -13.05 6.13
N ALA A 426 32.32 -13.32 5.37
CA ALA A 426 33.28 -12.29 5.03
C ALA A 426 32.60 -11.29 4.08
N PRO A 427 32.75 -9.97 4.28
CA PRO A 427 32.25 -9.01 3.32
C PRO A 427 33.00 -9.18 2.00
N ASP A 428 32.33 -9.67 0.96
CA ASP A 428 32.86 -9.59 -0.40
C ASP A 428 32.81 -8.14 -0.85
N ALA A 429 33.97 -7.57 -1.17
CA ALA A 429 34.12 -6.15 -1.51
C ALA A 429 33.40 -5.76 -2.82
N ASP A 430 33.00 -6.75 -3.62
CA ASP A 430 32.43 -6.58 -4.97
C ASP A 430 31.02 -7.20 -5.13
N ALA A 431 30.39 -7.67 -4.05
CA ALA A 431 29.02 -8.19 -4.12
C ALA A 431 28.02 -7.03 -4.14
N ASP A 432 27.30 -6.87 -5.25
CA ASP A 432 26.17 -5.95 -5.35
C ASP A 432 25.05 -6.42 -4.40
N PRO A 433 24.49 -5.53 -3.54
CA PRO A 433 23.53 -5.89 -2.49
C PRO A 433 22.31 -6.69 -2.97
N GLY A 434 22.00 -6.63 -4.27
CA GLY A 434 20.86 -7.31 -4.91
C GLY A 434 21.17 -8.58 -5.71
N THR A 435 22.40 -8.81 -6.20
CA THR A 435 22.57 -9.77 -7.31
C THR A 435 23.29 -11.07 -6.98
N THR A 436 23.92 -11.23 -5.81
CA THR A 436 24.38 -12.55 -5.36
C THR A 436 24.45 -12.60 -3.83
N ALA A 437 23.37 -13.07 -3.22
CA ALA A 437 23.48 -13.52 -1.85
C ALA A 437 24.38 -14.78 -1.82
N PRO A 438 25.29 -14.93 -0.84
CA PRO A 438 26.03 -16.17 -0.69
C PRO A 438 25.04 -17.33 -0.56
N TYR A 439 25.41 -18.49 -1.10
CA TYR A 439 24.57 -19.68 -1.28
C TYR A 439 23.73 -19.76 -2.57
N GLY A 440 23.90 -18.85 -3.53
CA GLY A 440 23.39 -19.02 -4.89
C GLY A 440 21.87 -18.91 -5.04
N PHE A 441 21.20 -18.23 -4.11
CA PHE A 441 19.78 -17.91 -4.20
C PHE A 441 19.60 -16.51 -4.79
N ASP A 442 18.51 -16.33 -5.53
CA ASP A 442 18.19 -15.05 -6.16
C ASP A 442 17.42 -14.19 -5.15
N ALA A 443 18.01 -13.05 -4.75
CA ALA A 443 17.35 -12.12 -3.84
C ALA A 443 16.15 -11.40 -4.49
N HIS A 444 16.03 -11.49 -5.83
CA HIS A 444 14.89 -11.00 -6.60
C HIS A 444 13.82 -12.07 -6.84
N ASP A 445 14.08 -13.33 -6.51
CA ASP A 445 13.04 -14.36 -6.48
C ASP A 445 12.17 -14.16 -5.23
N ALA A 446 10.89 -13.86 -5.47
CA ALA A 446 9.96 -13.54 -4.39
C ALA A 446 9.70 -14.71 -3.44
N GLU A 447 9.77 -15.96 -3.90
CA GLU A 447 9.55 -17.14 -3.06
C GLU A 447 10.80 -17.47 -2.24
N GLU A 448 11.99 -17.44 -2.85
CA GLU A 448 13.26 -17.68 -2.14
C GLU A 448 13.60 -16.55 -1.16
N SER A 449 13.35 -15.28 -1.54
CA SER A 449 13.59 -14.12 -0.68
C SER A 449 12.60 -14.02 0.47
N HIS A 450 11.40 -14.63 0.37
CA HIS A 450 10.38 -14.50 1.41
C HIS A 450 10.86 -15.08 2.74
N ARG A 451 11.60 -16.19 2.71
CA ARG A 451 12.00 -16.94 3.91
C ARG A 451 13.38 -16.57 4.43
N ARG A 452 14.15 -15.76 3.70
CA ARG A 452 15.53 -15.42 4.04
C ARG A 452 15.63 -14.02 4.62
N VAL A 453 16.33 -13.91 5.73
CA VAL A 453 16.54 -12.66 6.46
C VAL A 453 18.04 -12.43 6.64
N GLY A 454 18.52 -11.28 6.17
CA GLY A 454 19.87 -10.82 6.45
C GLY A 454 19.95 -10.28 7.87
N VAL A 455 21.01 -10.62 8.61
CA VAL A 455 21.25 -10.13 9.98
C VAL A 455 22.64 -9.53 10.09
N THR A 456 22.72 -8.28 10.55
CA THR A 456 23.97 -7.55 10.78
C THR A 456 23.96 -6.95 12.18
N GLY A 457 24.95 -7.32 13.00
CA GLY A 457 25.15 -6.70 14.31
C GLY A 457 25.69 -5.28 14.19
N VAL A 458 25.16 -4.39 15.03
CA VAL A 458 25.61 -3.00 15.16
C VAL A 458 25.78 -2.65 16.65
N PRO A 459 26.49 -1.56 16.99
CA PRO A 459 26.58 -1.14 18.38
C PRO A 459 25.18 -0.95 19.00
N GLY A 460 24.89 -1.73 20.05
CA GLY A 460 23.63 -1.67 20.79
C GLY A 460 22.48 -2.49 20.21
N GLY A 461 22.67 -3.29 19.16
CA GLY A 461 21.60 -4.12 18.60
C GLY A 461 21.92 -4.81 17.27
N CYS A 462 20.88 -5.06 16.48
CA CYS A 462 20.97 -5.62 15.14
C CYS A 462 20.11 -4.86 14.13
N VAL A 463 20.55 -4.89 12.88
CA VAL A 463 19.78 -4.49 11.70
C VAL A 463 19.51 -5.74 10.89
N LEU A 464 18.26 -5.93 10.49
CA LEU A 464 17.83 -7.00 9.63
C LEU A 464 17.34 -6.43 8.30
N LEU A 465 17.59 -7.15 7.21
CA LEU A 465 17.28 -6.73 5.84
C LEU A 465 16.61 -7.86 5.06
N GLN A 466 15.60 -7.48 4.27
CA GLN A 466 14.99 -8.28 3.22
C GLN A 466 14.82 -7.41 1.96
N PRO A 467 15.52 -7.71 0.85
CA PRO A 467 15.50 -6.86 -0.35
C PRO A 467 14.20 -6.88 -1.17
N SER A 468 13.41 -7.95 -1.12
CA SER A 468 12.22 -8.13 -1.98
C SER A 468 11.04 -8.80 -1.27
N SER A 469 10.98 -8.70 0.06
CA SER A 469 9.89 -9.23 0.89
C SER A 469 9.46 -8.21 1.94
N TYR A 470 8.25 -8.32 2.48
CA TYR A 470 7.69 -7.39 3.47
C TYR A 470 7.68 -7.95 4.91
N LEU A 471 8.22 -9.16 5.17
CA LEU A 471 8.05 -9.83 6.47
C LEU A 471 8.66 -9.06 7.64
N LEU A 472 9.77 -8.35 7.45
CA LEU A 472 10.35 -7.51 8.51
C LEU A 472 9.44 -6.35 8.94
N GLY A 473 8.39 -6.01 8.17
CA GLY A 473 7.34 -5.06 8.57
C GLY A 473 6.14 -5.68 9.29
N THR A 474 6.12 -7.02 9.46
CA THR A 474 4.97 -7.74 10.06
C THR A 474 5.08 -7.83 11.59
N ASP A 475 3.91 -7.86 12.24
CA ASP A 475 3.76 -8.06 13.68
C ASP A 475 4.45 -9.34 14.17
N ARG A 476 4.23 -10.48 13.52
CA ARG A 476 4.70 -11.78 13.98
C ARG A 476 6.22 -11.85 14.13
N LEU A 477 6.92 -11.36 13.12
CA LEU A 477 8.37 -11.40 13.11
C LEU A 477 8.94 -10.36 14.08
N LEU A 478 8.38 -9.15 14.13
CA LEU A 478 8.81 -8.11 15.06
C LEU A 478 8.48 -8.44 16.53
N ASP A 479 7.38 -9.11 16.81
CA ASP A 479 7.01 -9.60 18.13
C ASP A 479 8.03 -10.67 18.58
N ALA A 480 8.36 -11.63 17.71
CA ALA A 480 9.42 -12.60 18.03
C ALA A 480 10.78 -11.92 18.30
N LEU A 481 11.15 -10.90 17.50
CA LEU A 481 12.40 -10.17 17.66
C LEU A 481 12.42 -9.22 18.87
N SER A 482 11.27 -8.75 19.36
CA SER A 482 11.19 -7.71 20.40
C SER A 482 11.03 -8.22 21.83
N VAL A 483 11.04 -9.53 22.09
CA VAL A 483 10.91 -10.06 23.47
C VAL A 483 12.00 -9.49 24.40
N GLY A 484 11.61 -8.75 25.44
CA GLY A 484 12.52 -8.09 26.38
C GLY A 484 13.25 -6.86 25.82
N THR A 485 12.81 -6.33 24.67
CA THR A 485 13.40 -5.17 24.00
C THR A 485 12.38 -4.47 23.08
N ALA A 486 12.83 -3.65 22.13
CA ALA A 486 12.03 -3.06 21.08
C ALA A 486 12.59 -3.38 19.69
N ALA A 487 11.69 -3.57 18.73
CA ALA A 487 11.97 -3.74 17.32
C ALA A 487 11.08 -2.82 16.50
N TYR A 488 11.64 -2.17 15.48
CA TYR A 488 10.87 -1.40 14.51
C TYR A 488 11.15 -1.93 13.11
N GLY A 489 10.11 -2.36 12.41
CA GLY A 489 10.15 -2.77 11.02
C GLY A 489 9.64 -1.70 10.08
N LEU A 490 10.28 -1.57 8.94
CA LEU A 490 10.00 -0.62 7.87
C LEU A 490 9.89 -1.38 6.55
N TYR A 491 8.82 -1.14 5.79
CA TYR A 491 8.70 -1.62 4.41
C TYR A 491 8.37 -0.46 3.48
N VAL A 492 9.21 -0.25 2.47
CA VAL A 492 9.01 0.79 1.46
C VAL A 492 8.45 0.12 0.20
N ASN A 493 7.15 0.30 -0.03
CA ASN A 493 6.46 -0.37 -1.13
C ASN A 493 6.79 0.33 -2.47
N PRO A 494 7.32 -0.39 -3.48
CA PRO A 494 7.57 0.18 -4.81
C PRO A 494 6.32 0.74 -5.50
N ALA A 495 5.14 0.18 -5.18
CA ALA A 495 3.86 0.66 -5.70
C ALA A 495 3.34 1.93 -5.00
N GLY A 496 4.04 2.40 -3.95
CA GLY A 496 3.70 3.60 -3.19
C GLY A 496 3.38 3.31 -1.73
N GLY A 497 3.77 4.25 -0.86
CA GLY A 497 3.57 4.18 0.59
C GLY A 497 4.77 3.58 1.33
N THR A 498 5.00 4.04 2.55
CA THR A 498 6.01 3.49 3.46
C THR A 498 5.32 3.05 4.75
N PHE A 499 5.48 1.79 5.12
CA PHE A 499 4.75 1.16 6.22
C PHE A 499 5.70 0.84 7.36
N GLY A 500 5.30 1.21 8.58
CA GLY A 500 6.09 1.02 9.78
C GLY A 500 5.34 0.22 10.84
N THR A 501 6.05 -0.64 11.56
CA THR A 501 5.51 -1.38 12.70
C THR A 501 6.51 -1.34 13.86
N LEU A 502 6.08 -0.92 15.04
CA LEU A 502 6.86 -0.95 16.28
C LEU A 502 6.33 -2.04 17.19
N SER A 503 7.21 -2.92 17.65
CA SER A 503 6.92 -3.96 18.65
C SER A 503 7.80 -3.79 19.88
N ARG A 504 7.23 -4.00 21.06
CA ARG A 504 7.90 -3.92 22.37
C ARG A 504 7.51 -5.12 23.21
N ASP A 505 8.51 -5.77 23.80
CA ASP A 505 8.34 -6.93 24.67
C ASP A 505 7.45 -8.04 24.07
N GLY A 506 7.63 -8.28 22.77
CA GLY A 506 6.92 -9.32 22.03
C GLY A 506 5.48 -8.99 21.70
N ARG A 507 5.12 -7.70 21.68
CA ARG A 507 3.80 -7.23 21.26
C ARG A 507 3.90 -5.98 20.40
N THR A 508 3.11 -5.96 19.34
CA THR A 508 2.98 -4.80 18.47
C THR A 508 2.33 -3.64 19.23
N ALA A 509 3.02 -2.51 19.27
CA ALA A 509 2.60 -1.28 19.94
C ALA A 509 2.03 -0.25 18.96
N LEU A 510 2.53 -0.21 17.72
CA LEU A 510 2.12 0.74 16.69
C LEU A 510 2.27 0.14 15.29
N THR A 511 1.33 0.46 14.41
CA THR A 511 1.44 0.26 12.97
C THR A 511 1.01 1.56 12.29
N GLU A 512 1.81 2.06 11.36
CA GLU A 512 1.64 3.38 10.75
C GLU A 512 1.99 3.40 9.25
N GLU A 513 1.48 4.41 8.54
CA GLU A 513 2.05 4.85 7.27
C GLU A 513 2.87 6.10 7.50
N ILE A 514 4.12 6.07 7.06
CA ILE A 514 5.03 7.20 7.20
C ILE A 514 4.93 8.09 5.95
N GLY A 515 4.96 9.40 6.14
CA GLY A 515 4.95 10.38 5.06
C GLY A 515 3.57 10.84 4.60
N LEU A 516 2.50 10.41 5.26
CA LEU A 516 1.17 10.98 5.07
C LEU A 516 1.07 12.39 5.70
N PRO A 517 0.18 13.26 5.18
CA PRO A 517 -0.17 14.51 5.84
C PRO A 517 -0.62 14.27 7.28
N PRO A 518 -0.29 15.16 8.23
CA PRO A 518 -0.68 14.97 9.62
C PRO A 518 -2.19 15.19 9.83
N TYR A 519 -2.81 14.34 10.64
CA TYR A 519 -4.19 14.32 11.08
C TYR A 519 -4.37 14.60 12.59
N GLY A 520 -3.29 14.62 13.36
CA GLY A 520 -3.25 15.16 14.73
C GLY A 520 -2.93 14.17 15.85
N ASP A 521 -2.89 12.87 15.57
CA ASP A 521 -2.55 11.80 16.52
C ASP A 521 -1.15 11.20 16.30
N GLU A 522 -0.32 11.87 15.50
CA GLU A 522 1.02 11.39 15.16
C GLU A 522 1.95 11.36 16.38
N PRO A 523 2.84 10.35 16.47
CA PRO A 523 3.88 10.32 17.49
C PRO A 523 4.85 11.50 17.34
N GLU A 524 5.51 11.90 18.43
CA GLU A 524 6.49 13.02 18.41
C GLU A 524 7.59 12.85 17.36
N GLY A 525 7.99 11.60 17.07
CA GLY A 525 8.95 11.30 16.01
C GLY A 525 8.51 11.81 14.63
N HIS A 526 7.21 11.81 14.32
CA HIS A 526 6.71 12.35 13.05
C HIS A 526 7.13 13.82 12.84
N TRP A 527 7.09 14.59 13.92
CA TRP A 527 7.39 16.01 13.92
C TRP A 527 8.90 16.26 13.89
N HIS A 528 9.68 15.49 14.67
CA HIS A 528 11.14 15.58 14.68
C HIS A 528 11.75 15.18 13.33
N TYR A 529 11.24 14.15 12.66
CA TYR A 529 11.73 13.75 11.34
C TYR A 529 11.10 14.54 10.19
N ARG A 530 10.25 15.52 10.51
CA ARG A 530 9.59 16.45 9.58
C ARG A 530 8.89 15.75 8.43
N PHE A 531 8.14 14.67 8.72
CA PHE A 531 7.34 14.00 7.69
C PHE A 531 6.22 14.90 7.11
N TRP A 532 5.82 15.93 7.85
CA TRP A 532 4.95 17.02 7.40
C TRP A 532 5.58 17.92 6.31
N SER A 533 6.89 17.86 6.09
CA SER A 533 7.59 18.69 5.11
C SER A 533 7.67 17.99 3.75
N TRP A 534 7.09 18.61 2.72
CA TRP A 534 7.12 18.15 1.34
C TRP A 534 8.30 18.72 0.52
N SER A 535 9.04 19.67 1.06
CA SER A 535 10.24 20.25 0.43
C SER A 535 11.54 19.52 0.74
N ARG A 536 11.48 18.20 1.02
CA ARG A 536 12.66 17.41 1.41
C ARG A 536 13.61 17.22 0.19
N PRO A 537 14.93 17.30 0.38
CA PRO A 537 15.90 16.93 -0.66
C PRO A 537 15.66 15.50 -1.16
N LYS A 538 15.83 15.25 -2.46
CA LYS A 538 15.57 13.92 -3.06
C LYS A 538 16.42 12.80 -2.46
N ASP A 539 17.64 13.11 -2.05
CA ASP A 539 18.58 12.19 -1.41
C ASP A 539 18.26 11.87 0.06
N MET A 540 17.24 12.53 0.62
CA MET A 540 16.67 12.23 1.95
C MET A 540 15.44 11.33 1.88
N TYR A 541 15.00 10.94 0.68
CA TYR A 541 13.91 9.97 0.50
C TYR A 541 14.32 8.62 1.09
N GLY A 542 13.47 8.04 1.96
CA GLY A 542 13.77 6.80 2.70
C GLY A 542 14.72 7.00 3.89
N ALA A 543 15.65 7.96 3.82
CA ALA A 543 16.63 8.21 4.88
C ALA A 543 15.99 8.69 6.19
N SER A 544 14.96 9.53 6.09
CA SER A 544 14.23 10.04 7.28
C SER A 544 13.43 8.92 7.93
N GLU A 545 12.83 8.06 7.12
CA GLU A 545 12.03 6.90 7.50
C GLU A 545 12.91 5.85 8.21
N LEU A 546 14.09 5.53 7.65
CA LEU A 546 15.09 4.66 8.27
C LEU A 546 15.64 5.25 9.58
N GLY A 547 15.95 6.54 9.59
CA GLY A 547 16.41 7.25 10.78
C GLY A 547 15.38 7.21 11.91
N TYR A 548 14.11 7.42 11.58
CA TYR A 548 12.98 7.34 12.51
C TYR A 548 12.78 5.92 13.03
N ALA A 549 12.73 4.93 12.15
CA ALA A 549 12.60 3.52 12.52
C ALA A 549 13.70 3.07 13.49
N SER A 550 14.96 3.42 13.19
CA SER A 550 16.11 3.14 14.05
C SER A 550 15.94 3.77 15.44
N ALA A 551 15.59 5.06 15.50
CA ALA A 551 15.40 5.76 16.77
C ALA A 551 14.19 5.23 17.57
N ALA A 552 13.08 4.90 16.90
CA ALA A 552 11.87 4.36 17.52
C ALA A 552 12.12 2.97 18.16
N ALA A 553 12.97 2.15 17.52
CA ALA A 553 13.47 0.90 18.10
C ALA A 553 14.43 1.11 19.29
N GLY A 554 14.92 2.33 19.52
CA GLY A 554 15.94 2.63 20.54
C GLY A 554 17.35 2.24 20.10
N LEU A 555 17.60 2.13 18.79
CA LEU A 555 18.88 1.76 18.22
C LEU A 555 19.52 2.97 17.51
N ARG A 556 20.78 3.28 17.83
CA ARG A 556 21.53 4.36 17.16
C ARG A 556 22.51 3.78 16.15
N VAL A 557 22.10 3.74 14.90
CA VAL A 557 22.96 3.34 13.78
C VAL A 557 23.84 4.52 13.35
N THR A 558 25.14 4.28 13.16
CA THR A 558 26.14 5.30 12.79
C THR A 558 26.75 5.09 11.40
N ASP A 559 26.42 3.98 10.74
CA ASP A 559 26.94 3.57 9.44
C ASP A 559 25.77 2.95 8.64
N PRO A 560 25.51 3.38 7.39
CA PRO A 560 24.44 2.81 6.58
C PRO A 560 24.73 1.40 6.04
N ALA A 561 25.97 0.89 6.11
CA ALA A 561 26.34 -0.41 5.55
C ALA A 561 25.43 -1.60 5.96
N PRO A 562 24.89 -1.69 7.18
CA PRO A 562 23.94 -2.75 7.56
C PRO A 562 22.61 -2.74 6.80
N VAL A 563 22.26 -1.61 6.16
CA VAL A 563 21.05 -1.47 5.32
C VAL A 563 21.40 -1.47 3.84
N ALA A 564 22.49 -0.78 3.46
CA ALA A 564 22.87 -0.56 2.07
C ALA A 564 23.82 -1.63 1.49
N GLY A 565 24.46 -2.42 2.35
CA GLY A 565 25.44 -3.43 1.97
C GLY A 565 24.98 -4.86 2.30
N PRO A 566 25.79 -5.87 1.93
CA PRO A 566 25.45 -7.26 2.20
C PRO A 566 25.38 -7.55 3.70
N PRO A 567 24.41 -8.36 4.17
CA PRO A 567 24.30 -8.70 5.57
C PRO A 567 25.43 -9.62 6.02
N ARG A 568 25.78 -9.57 7.31
CA ARG A 568 26.86 -10.41 7.87
C ARG A 568 26.47 -11.87 8.03
N ARG A 569 25.17 -12.16 8.10
CA ARG A 569 24.62 -13.52 8.16
C ARG A 569 23.34 -13.58 7.33
N TRP A 570 23.09 -14.73 6.72
CA TRP A 570 21.77 -15.08 6.20
C TRP A 570 21.12 -16.12 7.10
N VAL A 571 19.84 -15.89 7.40
CA VAL A 571 19.02 -16.78 8.22
C VAL A 571 17.80 -17.17 7.39
N GLU A 572 17.63 -18.46 7.17
CA GLU A 572 16.44 -19.01 6.53
C GLU A 572 15.45 -19.45 7.62
N ILE A 573 14.25 -18.86 7.59
CA ILE A 573 13.17 -19.20 8.50
C ILE A 573 12.65 -20.61 8.13
N PRO A 574 12.57 -21.56 9.09
CA PRO A 574 12.13 -22.93 8.79
C PRO A 574 10.71 -23.02 8.22
N ASP A 575 10.50 -24.03 7.37
CA ASP A 575 9.18 -24.38 6.84
C ASP A 575 8.21 -24.75 7.98
N GLY A 576 6.98 -24.24 7.90
CA GLY A 576 5.98 -24.40 8.97
C GLY A 576 6.25 -23.58 10.22
N SER A 577 7.24 -22.68 10.20
CA SER A 577 7.43 -21.70 11.26
C SER A 577 6.22 -20.78 11.37
N ARG A 578 5.76 -20.53 12.61
CA ARG A 578 4.69 -19.57 12.92
C ARG A 578 5.02 -18.14 12.48
N LEU A 579 6.28 -17.86 12.15
CA LEU A 579 6.74 -16.57 11.65
C LEU A 579 6.33 -16.29 10.21
N LEU A 580 6.03 -17.32 9.39
CA LEU A 580 5.76 -17.18 7.96
C LEU A 580 4.27 -17.12 7.59
N GLY A 581 3.35 -17.62 8.44
CA GLY A 581 1.94 -17.75 8.05
C GLY A 581 1.23 -18.87 8.77
#